data_AF-A0AA36J8H1-F1
#
_entry.id   AF-A0AA36J8H1-F1
#
_cell.length_a   1.000
_cell.length_b   1.000
_cell.length_c   1.000
_cell.angle_alpha   90.00
_cell.angle_beta   90.00
_cell.angle_gamma   90.00
#
_symmetry.space_group_name_H-M   'P 1'
#
loop_
_entity.id
_entity.type
_entity.pdbx_description
1 polymer ?
#
loop_
_entity_poly.entity_id
_entity_poly.type
_entity_poly.pdbx_seq_one_letter_code
_entity_poly.pdbx_strand_id
1 'polypeptide(L)'
;MTGTPCLEPSTFILELQARNPALRLHLNGAEHSLEEFHTLATGDWRDATGALYGLDAQVLDAQAAWPLDFTDLMEAAESAKPGAAEACAELTAPGSGLKLQARLRRVPWSGSTKEKQLDIATGPRCWRVSLEIRSVKLTTAAANIFVSYSYGPVFAKNQPATFRTSPPVMARKGSTTHLPKGFAAYSLAATSAALRAAFEEPLHLELWARDSLRKDTLLGLAEVMLGSAFERPLQKSARLPSMVHGFKVLDQVCLLGSAEETSKEIIGEVRVLLFLEDLGPSSRPLPDQTLHAAVQDGPTARTPGTQRMPRSSPELSGSELQELALEGLQVLRKSPAYAVAYALEAWRHSEEERARARLLERERELRERLEEDYRQRELQRAQSFRQRQQDLRELEQKAKKKLLEMQQREATVKAALVSAQSANDEQKRRADWAIQNCEEELRRSKAEAKQALDFEEAQQQRLDAKLSALEAEVSETKQRLNAQLAMPASASASRETAVAEELQRTRLRLCEEQLRCEALEKSRDHFRQKVEELCRRLMDQEAIPPPADAAPRERPPRAGAVPATEAVESPSMEQFSLEWLRQQKKELLETGLYTEDDAVIRALNAQMAEQGVR
;
A
#
# COMPACT_ATOMS: atom_id res chain seq x y z
N MET A 1 -15.66 -3.63 0.79
CA MET A 1 -14.49 -3.94 -0.05
C MET A 1 -13.99 -5.32 0.34
N THR A 2 -14.35 -6.36 -0.41
CA THR A 2 -13.83 -7.72 -0.26
C THR A 2 -12.54 -7.83 -1.05
N GLY A 3 -11.40 -7.78 -0.38
CA GLY A 3 -10.10 -7.96 -1.01
C GLY A 3 -9.94 -9.39 -1.52
N THR A 4 -9.62 -9.54 -2.81
CA THR A 4 -9.16 -10.79 -3.39
C THR A 4 -7.84 -11.18 -2.70
N PRO A 5 -7.72 -12.37 -2.08
CA PRO A 5 -6.45 -12.77 -1.49
C PRO A 5 -5.42 -12.97 -2.61
N CYS A 6 -4.31 -12.23 -2.55
CA CYS A 6 -3.14 -12.51 -3.37
C CYS A 6 -2.69 -13.95 -3.07
N LEU A 7 -2.87 -14.84 -4.04
CA LEU A 7 -2.38 -16.22 -3.95
C LEU A 7 -0.85 -16.19 -3.88
N GLU A 8 -0.30 -16.76 -2.81
CA GLU A 8 1.15 -16.96 -2.70
C GLU A 8 1.65 -17.86 -3.85
N PRO A 9 2.81 -17.55 -4.44
CA PRO A 9 3.38 -18.37 -5.51
C PRO A 9 3.58 -19.80 -5.00
N SER A 10 3.00 -20.77 -5.70
CA SER A 10 3.09 -22.19 -5.33
C SER A 10 4.02 -22.92 -6.31
N THR A 11 4.77 -23.90 -5.83
CA THR A 11 5.63 -24.74 -6.65
C THR A 11 4.94 -26.08 -6.89
N PHE A 12 4.93 -26.56 -8.13
CA PHE A 12 4.32 -27.85 -8.47
C PHE A 12 5.38 -28.93 -8.74
N ILE A 13 5.28 -30.07 -8.06
CA ILE A 13 6.18 -31.22 -8.20
C ILE A 13 5.44 -32.34 -8.92
N LEU A 14 6.06 -32.93 -9.96
CA LEU A 14 5.53 -34.09 -10.67
C LEU A 14 6.23 -35.37 -10.18
N GLU A 15 5.49 -36.21 -9.47
CA GLU A 15 5.92 -37.53 -9.06
C GLU A 15 5.38 -38.56 -10.07
N LEU A 16 6.25 -39.40 -10.62
CA LEU A 16 5.89 -40.50 -11.51
C LEU A 16 6.31 -41.81 -10.84
N GLN A 17 5.37 -42.72 -10.63
CA GLN A 17 5.62 -44.01 -10.01
C GLN A 17 5.25 -45.15 -10.97
N ALA A 18 6.23 -46.01 -11.26
CA ALA A 18 6.02 -47.24 -12.02
C ALA A 18 5.91 -48.45 -11.10
N ARG A 19 5.11 -49.45 -11.50
CA ARG A 19 5.09 -50.76 -10.84
C ARG A 19 6.32 -51.63 -11.18
N ASN A 20 7.02 -51.30 -12.27
CA ASN A 20 8.19 -52.04 -12.72
C ASN A 20 9.46 -51.20 -12.51
N PRO A 21 10.38 -51.61 -11.62
CA PRO A 21 11.60 -50.87 -11.33
C PRO A 21 12.65 -50.93 -12.45
N ALA A 22 12.46 -51.76 -13.48
CA ALA A 22 13.38 -51.89 -14.60
C ALA A 22 13.20 -50.80 -15.68
N LEU A 23 12.13 -50.01 -15.60
CA LEU A 23 11.84 -48.94 -16.56
C LEU A 23 12.74 -47.72 -16.28
N ARG A 24 13.10 -46.98 -17.33
CA ARG A 24 13.80 -45.68 -17.20
C ARG A 24 12.95 -44.58 -17.79
N LEU A 25 13.05 -43.38 -17.23
CA LEU A 25 12.33 -42.21 -17.72
C LEU A 25 13.29 -41.33 -18.50
N HIS A 26 12.92 -40.94 -19.72
CA HIS A 26 13.65 -39.97 -20.51
C HIS A 26 12.81 -38.69 -20.60
N LEU A 27 13.28 -37.61 -19.99
CA LEU A 27 12.62 -36.30 -20.00
C LEU A 27 13.51 -35.27 -20.67
N ASN A 28 13.01 -34.58 -21.70
CA ASN A 28 13.70 -33.47 -22.35
C ASN A 28 15.17 -33.77 -22.73
N GLY A 29 15.47 -35.01 -23.11
CA GLY A 29 16.83 -35.43 -23.52
C GLY A 29 17.73 -35.98 -22.41
N ALA A 30 17.24 -36.18 -21.18
CA ALA A 30 18.01 -36.74 -20.07
C ALA A 30 17.33 -37.99 -19.46
N GLU A 31 18.14 -39.01 -19.12
CA GLU A 31 17.69 -40.21 -18.41
C GLU A 31 17.57 -39.98 -16.90
N HIS A 32 16.48 -40.45 -16.31
CA HIS A 32 16.12 -40.30 -14.91
C HIS A 32 15.57 -41.60 -14.33
N SER A 33 15.79 -41.82 -13.03
CA SER A 33 15.15 -42.93 -12.30
C SER A 33 13.68 -42.59 -12.00
N LEU A 34 12.83 -43.60 -11.97
CA LEU A 34 11.37 -43.50 -11.77
C LEU A 34 10.95 -43.22 -10.31
N GLU A 35 11.82 -42.62 -9.50
CA GLU A 35 11.50 -42.39 -8.09
C GLU A 35 11.21 -40.93 -7.77
N GLU A 36 11.86 -39.92 -8.38
CA GLU A 36 11.56 -38.51 -8.09
C GLU A 36 11.94 -37.59 -9.26
N PHE A 37 11.02 -36.73 -9.72
CA PHE A 37 11.34 -35.65 -10.68
C PHE A 37 10.76 -34.28 -10.29
N HIS A 38 11.46 -33.20 -10.64
CA HIS A 38 11.35 -31.89 -9.97
C HIS A 38 10.76 -30.76 -10.83
N THR A 39 9.87 -30.00 -10.18
CA THR A 39 9.40 -28.63 -10.42
C THR A 39 8.97 -28.25 -11.85
N LEU A 40 7.66 -28.26 -12.11
CA LEU A 40 7.09 -27.92 -13.42
C LEU A 40 6.81 -26.43 -13.61
N ALA A 41 6.37 -25.72 -12.57
CA ALA A 41 6.07 -24.29 -12.67
C ALA A 41 5.98 -23.63 -11.28
N THR A 42 6.20 -22.32 -11.25
CA THR A 42 5.80 -21.44 -10.15
C THR A 42 4.56 -20.66 -10.56
N GLY A 43 3.43 -20.83 -9.89
CA GLY A 43 2.19 -20.18 -10.33
C GLY A 43 0.92 -20.81 -9.80
N ASP A 44 -0.14 -20.79 -10.61
CA ASP A 44 -1.40 -21.49 -10.36
C ASP A 44 -1.47 -22.85 -11.09
N TRP A 45 -2.58 -23.58 -10.92
CA TRP A 45 -2.76 -24.88 -11.59
C TRP A 45 -2.74 -24.79 -13.12
N ARG A 46 -3.06 -23.64 -13.72
CA ARG A 46 -3.01 -23.45 -15.19
C ARG A 46 -1.58 -23.29 -15.68
N ASP A 47 -0.74 -22.61 -14.92
CA ASP A 47 0.70 -22.53 -15.23
C ASP A 47 1.34 -23.93 -15.19
N ALA A 48 0.89 -24.77 -14.25
CA ALA A 48 1.34 -26.16 -14.14
C ALA A 48 0.90 -27.04 -15.33
N THR A 49 -0.32 -26.88 -15.84
CA THR A 49 -0.79 -27.62 -17.03
C THR A 49 -0.13 -27.15 -18.31
N GLY A 50 0.13 -25.84 -18.44
CA GLY A 50 0.94 -25.30 -19.54
C GLY A 50 2.36 -25.87 -19.56
N ALA A 51 2.96 -26.08 -18.39
CA ALA A 51 4.27 -26.74 -18.28
C ALA A 51 4.22 -28.24 -18.64
N LEU A 52 3.14 -28.95 -18.29
CA LEU A 52 2.95 -30.35 -18.69
C LEU A 52 2.84 -30.51 -20.21
N TYR A 53 2.20 -29.58 -20.91
CA TYR A 53 2.03 -29.63 -22.37
C TYR A 53 3.36 -29.56 -23.14
N GLY A 54 4.39 -28.93 -22.55
CA GLY A 54 5.71 -28.77 -23.17
C GLY A 54 6.72 -29.86 -22.83
N LEU A 55 6.35 -30.87 -22.03
CA LEU A 55 7.25 -31.95 -21.62
C LEU A 55 7.34 -33.02 -22.71
N ASP A 56 8.54 -33.23 -23.24
CA ASP A 56 8.85 -34.45 -24.01
C ASP A 56 9.27 -35.54 -23.03
N ALA A 57 8.35 -36.46 -22.74
CA ALA A 57 8.55 -37.55 -21.79
C ALA A 57 8.33 -38.90 -22.46
N GLN A 58 9.32 -39.79 -22.30
CA GLN A 58 9.26 -41.14 -22.83
C GLN A 58 9.71 -42.14 -21.77
N VAL A 59 9.05 -43.28 -21.70
CA VAL A 59 9.48 -44.42 -20.88
C VAL A 59 10.27 -45.37 -21.76
N LEU A 60 11.50 -45.63 -21.32
CA LEU A 60 12.40 -46.58 -21.94
C LEU A 60 12.23 -47.93 -21.24
N ASP A 61 11.85 -48.93 -22.04
CA ASP A 61 12.02 -50.34 -21.72
C ASP A 61 13.22 -50.89 -22.51
N ALA A 62 13.72 -52.08 -22.17
CA ALA A 62 14.87 -52.71 -22.80
C ALA A 62 14.76 -52.87 -24.33
N GLN A 63 13.57 -52.71 -24.91
CA GLN A 63 13.28 -52.94 -26.32
C GLN A 63 12.74 -51.71 -27.08
N ALA A 64 12.20 -50.70 -26.39
CA ALA A 64 11.54 -49.56 -27.06
C ALA A 64 11.39 -48.33 -26.15
N ALA A 65 11.24 -47.16 -26.77
CA ALA A 65 10.86 -45.90 -26.14
C ALA A 65 9.37 -45.62 -26.39
N TRP A 66 8.62 -45.34 -25.33
CA TRP A 66 7.19 -45.10 -25.42
C TRP A 66 6.85 -43.70 -24.89
N PRO A 67 6.23 -42.82 -25.70
CA PRO A 67 5.84 -41.49 -25.24
C PRO A 67 4.79 -41.58 -24.14
N LEU A 68 4.85 -40.65 -23.19
CA LEU A 68 3.84 -40.50 -22.14
C LEU A 68 2.81 -39.45 -22.53
N ASP A 69 1.54 -39.79 -22.35
CA ASP A 69 0.43 -38.86 -22.49
C ASP A 69 0.02 -38.32 -21.12
N PHE A 70 0.09 -36.99 -20.95
CA PHE A 70 -0.27 -36.29 -19.71
C PHE A 70 -1.70 -35.72 -19.73
N THR A 71 -2.50 -35.99 -20.76
CA THR A 71 -3.85 -35.42 -20.93
C THR A 71 -4.73 -35.62 -19.69
N ASP A 72 -4.79 -36.84 -19.16
CA ASP A 72 -5.59 -37.16 -17.97
C ASP A 72 -5.09 -36.44 -16.70
N LEU A 73 -3.77 -36.22 -16.59
CA LEU A 73 -3.19 -35.47 -15.47
C LEU A 73 -3.48 -33.97 -15.59
N MET A 74 -3.48 -33.44 -16.81
CA MET A 74 -3.85 -32.06 -17.08
C MET A 74 -5.33 -31.82 -16.75
N GLU A 75 -6.24 -32.71 -17.17
CA GLU A 75 -7.66 -32.62 -16.80
C GLU A 75 -7.89 -32.72 -15.28
N ALA A 76 -7.15 -33.61 -14.60
CA ALA A 76 -7.18 -33.71 -13.14
C ALA A 76 -6.66 -32.43 -12.45
N ALA A 77 -5.67 -31.75 -13.03
CA ALA A 77 -5.13 -30.49 -12.52
C ALA A 77 -6.07 -29.30 -12.78
N GLU A 78 -6.73 -29.23 -13.93
CA GLU A 78 -7.69 -28.17 -14.26
C GLU A 78 -8.99 -28.28 -13.47
N SER A 79 -9.42 -29.50 -13.16
CA SER A 79 -10.59 -29.78 -12.32
C SER A 79 -10.31 -29.69 -10.82
N ALA A 80 -9.05 -29.50 -10.41
CA ALA A 80 -8.66 -29.39 -9.02
C ALA A 80 -9.28 -28.14 -8.37
N LYS A 81 -9.93 -28.31 -7.22
CA LYS A 81 -10.53 -27.19 -6.48
C LYS A 81 -9.46 -26.14 -6.11
N PRO A 82 -9.80 -24.83 -6.08
CA PRO A 82 -8.88 -23.81 -5.62
C PRO A 82 -8.46 -24.09 -4.17
N GLY A 83 -7.22 -24.52 -3.98
CA GLY A 83 -6.67 -24.98 -2.69
C GLY A 83 -6.30 -26.46 -2.61
N ALA A 84 -6.55 -27.26 -3.66
CA ALA A 84 -6.08 -28.65 -3.72
C ALA A 84 -4.55 -28.71 -3.59
N ALA A 85 -4.08 -29.66 -2.78
CA ALA A 85 -2.66 -29.91 -2.55
C ALA A 85 -2.06 -30.85 -3.61
N GLU A 86 -2.90 -31.58 -4.35
CA GLU A 86 -2.47 -32.57 -5.33
C GLU A 86 -3.54 -32.88 -6.37
N ALA A 87 -3.09 -33.36 -7.54
CA ALA A 87 -3.88 -33.98 -8.60
C ALA A 87 -3.18 -35.28 -9.01
N CYS A 88 -3.93 -36.35 -9.22
CA CYS A 88 -3.39 -37.67 -9.57
C CYS A 88 -4.08 -38.22 -10.81
N ALA A 89 -3.34 -38.86 -11.69
CA ALA A 89 -3.87 -39.57 -12.85
C ALA A 89 -3.01 -40.80 -13.17
N GLU A 90 -3.59 -41.75 -13.90
CA GLU A 90 -2.85 -42.89 -14.43
C GLU A 90 -2.42 -42.56 -15.86
N LEU A 91 -1.12 -42.41 -16.10
CA LEU A 91 -0.59 -42.17 -17.44
C LEU A 91 -0.52 -43.50 -18.19
N THR A 92 -0.96 -43.46 -19.45
CA THR A 92 -0.81 -44.60 -20.36
C THR A 92 0.22 -44.26 -21.43
N ALA A 93 1.10 -45.21 -21.70
CA ALA A 93 2.03 -45.12 -22.82
C ALA A 93 1.40 -45.85 -24.03
N PRO A 94 0.85 -45.12 -25.03
CA PRO A 94 0.11 -45.72 -26.14
C PRO A 94 0.95 -46.78 -26.87
N GLY A 95 0.40 -47.98 -27.02
CA GLY A 95 1.05 -49.11 -27.69
C GLY A 95 1.84 -50.07 -26.78
N SER A 96 2.19 -49.68 -25.55
CA SER A 96 2.96 -50.52 -24.61
C SER A 96 2.11 -51.28 -23.59
N GLY A 97 0.90 -50.78 -23.30
CA GLY A 97 0.08 -51.24 -22.17
C GLY A 97 0.66 -50.89 -20.78
N LEU A 98 1.75 -50.12 -20.72
CA LEU A 98 2.34 -49.65 -19.47
C LEU A 98 1.45 -48.58 -18.84
N LYS A 99 1.24 -48.72 -17.53
CA LYS A 99 0.47 -47.81 -16.69
C LYS A 99 1.38 -47.24 -15.61
N LEU A 100 1.47 -45.92 -15.54
CA LEU A 100 2.23 -45.20 -14.53
C LEU A 100 1.28 -44.37 -13.68
N GLN A 101 1.53 -44.32 -12.38
CA GLN A 101 0.80 -43.40 -11.52
C GLN A 101 1.54 -42.06 -11.54
N ALA A 102 0.87 -41.01 -12.01
CA ALA A 102 1.37 -39.65 -11.94
C ALA A 102 0.64 -38.85 -10.87
N ARG A 103 1.41 -38.08 -10.11
CA ARG A 103 0.92 -37.20 -9.06
C ARG A 103 1.56 -35.84 -9.19
N LEU A 104 0.74 -34.82 -9.39
CA LEU A 104 1.14 -33.43 -9.41
C LEU A 104 0.82 -32.81 -8.05
N ARG A 105 1.84 -32.48 -7.27
CA ARG A 105 1.70 -31.95 -5.91
C ARG A 105 1.98 -30.46 -5.86
N ARG A 106 1.04 -29.68 -5.32
CA ARG A 106 1.21 -28.27 -5.00
C ARG A 106 1.91 -28.13 -3.65
N VAL A 107 3.11 -27.58 -3.66
CA VAL A 107 3.88 -27.27 -2.46
C VAL A 107 3.75 -25.76 -2.19
N PRO A 108 3.10 -25.36 -1.07
CA PRO A 108 3.03 -23.96 -0.69
C PRO A 108 4.44 -23.44 -0.39
N TRP A 109 4.76 -22.25 -0.88
CA TRP A 109 6.06 -21.62 -0.64
C TRP A 109 6.11 -21.03 0.77
N SER A 110 6.10 -21.89 1.80
CA SER A 110 6.25 -21.44 3.19
C SER A 110 7.71 -21.13 3.47
N GLY A 111 8.04 -19.86 3.65
CA GLY A 111 9.38 -19.37 4.05
C GLY A 111 9.83 -19.76 5.46
N SER A 112 9.29 -20.83 6.05
CA SER A 112 9.68 -21.30 7.38
C SER A 112 9.25 -22.74 7.59
N THR A 113 9.98 -23.67 7.00
CA THR A 113 10.11 -25.02 7.56
C THR A 113 11.55 -25.45 7.39
N LYS A 114 12.09 -25.97 8.48
CA LYS A 114 13.50 -26.35 8.67
C LYS A 114 14.10 -26.97 7.41
N GLU A 115 15.24 -26.40 7.03
CA GLU A 115 16.19 -26.85 6.03
C GLU A 115 16.17 -28.38 5.82
N LYS A 116 15.43 -28.82 4.81
CA LYS A 116 15.97 -29.81 3.90
C LYS A 116 16.36 -29.03 2.67
N GLN A 117 17.68 -28.90 2.52
CA GLN A 117 18.39 -28.42 1.36
C GLN A 117 17.67 -28.86 0.08
N LEU A 118 16.87 -27.95 -0.49
CA LEU A 118 16.30 -28.14 -1.80
C LEU A 118 17.46 -27.89 -2.77
N ASP A 119 18.27 -28.92 -3.00
CA ASP A 119 19.30 -28.89 -4.03
C ASP A 119 18.58 -28.75 -5.38
N ILE A 120 18.55 -27.52 -5.87
CA ILE A 120 17.98 -27.15 -7.17
C ILE A 120 18.82 -27.85 -8.26
N ALA A 121 18.24 -28.89 -8.89
CA ALA A 121 18.55 -29.52 -10.18
C ALA A 121 20.04 -29.86 -10.51
N THR A 122 20.31 -31.13 -10.81
CA THR A 122 21.62 -31.70 -11.20
C THR A 122 22.12 -31.34 -12.60
N GLY A 123 21.35 -30.59 -13.41
CA GLY A 123 21.70 -30.22 -14.80
C GLY A 123 22.57 -28.96 -14.94
N PRO A 124 23.13 -28.70 -16.14
CA PRO A 124 23.93 -27.51 -16.41
C PRO A 124 23.07 -26.23 -16.45
N ARG A 125 23.55 -25.18 -15.78
CA ARG A 125 22.87 -23.90 -15.63
C ARG A 125 23.76 -22.75 -16.10
N CYS A 126 23.14 -21.66 -16.52
CA CYS A 126 23.85 -20.44 -16.82
C CYS A 126 23.98 -19.60 -15.53
N TRP A 127 25.21 -19.31 -15.15
CA TRP A 127 25.53 -18.53 -13.95
C TRP A 127 26.09 -17.18 -14.35
N ARG A 128 25.76 -16.14 -13.59
CA ARG A 128 26.50 -14.88 -13.60
C ARG A 128 27.18 -14.68 -12.24
N VAL A 129 28.49 -14.56 -12.28
CA VAL A 129 29.34 -14.27 -11.14
C VAL A 129 29.82 -12.83 -11.28
N SER A 130 29.38 -11.94 -10.38
CA SER A 130 29.81 -10.53 -10.39
C SER A 130 30.62 -10.21 -9.15
N LEU A 131 31.78 -9.59 -9.33
CA LEU A 131 32.71 -9.18 -8.28
C LEU A 131 32.80 -7.66 -8.27
N GLU A 132 32.67 -7.05 -7.10
CA GLU A 132 32.87 -5.63 -6.86
C GLU A 132 33.95 -5.44 -5.80
N ILE A 133 35.13 -4.99 -6.21
CA ILE A 133 36.18 -4.53 -5.28
C ILE A 133 35.83 -3.09 -4.89
N ARG A 134 35.17 -2.93 -3.75
CA ARG A 134 34.45 -1.69 -3.41
C ARG A 134 35.35 -0.63 -2.79
N SER A 135 36.22 -1.03 -1.86
CA SER A 135 37.05 -0.08 -1.12
C SER A 135 38.26 -0.74 -0.46
N VAL A 136 39.31 0.05 -0.25
CA VAL A 136 40.52 -0.32 0.50
C VAL A 136 40.75 0.70 1.61
N LYS A 137 41.20 0.24 2.78
CA LYS A 137 41.65 1.10 3.88
C LYS A 137 43.04 0.66 4.30
N LEU A 138 44.03 1.53 4.12
CA LEU A 138 45.43 1.26 4.46
C LEU A 138 45.70 1.63 5.92
N THR A 139 46.46 0.81 6.64
CA THR A 139 46.88 1.05 8.03
C THR A 139 48.31 1.60 8.13
N THR A 140 49.16 1.35 7.13
CA THR A 140 50.60 1.65 7.20
C THR A 140 50.93 3.02 6.63
N ALA A 141 50.71 3.22 5.33
CA ALA A 141 51.11 4.41 4.57
C ALA A 141 50.07 4.82 3.52
N ALA A 142 50.17 6.07 3.04
CA ALA A 142 49.38 6.55 1.91
C ALA A 142 50.05 6.16 0.58
N ALA A 143 49.27 5.70 -0.39
CA ALA A 143 49.76 5.29 -1.70
C ALA A 143 48.71 5.50 -2.79
N ASN A 144 49.16 5.74 -4.02
CA ASN A 144 48.27 5.75 -5.17
C ASN A 144 48.05 4.30 -5.64
N ILE A 145 46.89 3.73 -5.36
CA ILE A 145 46.64 2.30 -5.42
C ILE A 145 45.72 1.88 -6.55
N PHE A 146 45.89 0.65 -7.03
CA PHE A 146 44.90 -0.10 -7.80
C PHE A 146 44.90 -1.57 -7.37
N VAL A 147 43.78 -2.27 -7.56
CA VAL A 147 43.66 -3.69 -7.26
C VAL A 147 43.60 -4.50 -8.55
N SER A 148 44.27 -5.65 -8.53
CA SER A 148 44.38 -6.58 -9.65
C SER A 148 44.00 -7.99 -9.19
N TYR A 149 43.32 -8.78 -10.03
CA TYR A 149 43.12 -10.21 -9.78
C TYR A 149 43.01 -11.03 -11.06
N SER A 150 43.28 -12.32 -10.94
CA SER A 150 43.02 -13.33 -11.95
C SER A 150 42.44 -14.57 -11.29
N TYR A 151 41.42 -15.18 -11.90
CA TYR A 151 40.78 -16.37 -11.35
C TYR A 151 40.65 -17.46 -12.41
N GLY A 152 41.65 -18.35 -12.41
CA GLY A 152 41.80 -19.42 -13.38
C GLY A 152 40.68 -20.46 -13.40
N PRO A 153 40.21 -20.97 -12.24
CA PRO A 153 39.29 -22.11 -12.17
C PRO A 153 37.96 -21.89 -12.91
N VAL A 154 37.52 -20.65 -13.03
CA VAL A 154 36.20 -20.32 -13.60
C VAL A 154 36.29 -19.39 -14.82
N PHE A 155 37.28 -18.50 -14.89
CA PHE A 155 37.31 -17.44 -15.93
C PHE A 155 38.38 -17.64 -17.02
N ALA A 156 39.34 -18.58 -16.86
CA ALA A 156 40.48 -18.69 -17.77
C ALA A 156 40.15 -19.13 -19.20
N LYS A 157 39.13 -19.98 -19.41
CA LYS A 157 38.91 -20.61 -20.73
C LYS A 157 38.37 -19.66 -21.81
N ASN A 158 37.71 -18.55 -21.42
CA ASN A 158 37.05 -17.65 -22.37
C ASN A 158 37.55 -16.20 -22.33
N GLN A 159 38.31 -15.78 -21.30
CA GLN A 159 38.93 -14.45 -21.22
C GLN A 159 40.22 -14.49 -20.38
N PRO A 160 41.42 -14.42 -20.98
CA PRO A 160 42.68 -14.36 -20.24
C PRO A 160 42.98 -12.94 -19.72
N ALA A 161 41.95 -12.19 -19.32
CA ALA A 161 42.11 -10.81 -18.89
C ALA A 161 42.17 -10.73 -17.36
N THR A 162 43.37 -10.50 -16.82
CA THR A 162 43.55 -10.01 -15.45
C THR A 162 42.67 -8.77 -15.25
N PHE A 163 41.79 -8.80 -14.26
CA PHE A 163 40.98 -7.64 -13.90
C PHE A 163 41.86 -6.61 -13.19
N ARG A 164 41.67 -5.32 -13.49
CA ARG A 164 42.34 -4.22 -12.80
C ARG A 164 41.41 -3.03 -12.61
N THR A 165 41.39 -2.47 -11.40
CA THR A 165 40.68 -1.21 -11.14
C THR A 165 41.39 -0.05 -11.85
N SER A 166 40.62 0.92 -12.35
CA SER A 166 41.19 2.06 -13.07
C SER A 166 40.28 3.31 -12.98
N PRO A 167 40.85 4.52 -12.83
CA PRO A 167 42.27 4.82 -12.64
C PRO A 167 42.77 4.46 -11.22
N PRO A 168 44.10 4.39 -10.98
CA PRO A 168 44.64 4.33 -9.62
C PRO A 168 44.22 5.55 -8.79
N VAL A 169 44.01 5.34 -7.49
CA VAL A 169 43.49 6.36 -6.57
C VAL A 169 44.36 6.51 -5.34
N MET A 170 44.53 7.75 -4.86
CA MET A 170 45.29 8.03 -3.65
C MET A 170 44.54 7.55 -2.40
N ALA A 171 44.99 6.44 -1.81
CA ALA A 171 44.52 5.95 -0.54
C ALA A 171 45.34 6.55 0.61
N ARG A 172 44.65 7.08 1.61
CA ARG A 172 45.27 7.70 2.80
C ARG A 172 45.25 6.72 3.97
N LYS A 173 46.29 6.78 4.82
CA LYS A 173 46.38 6.01 6.06
C LYS A 173 45.14 6.25 6.94
N GLY A 174 44.53 5.16 7.40
CA GLY A 174 43.36 5.16 8.27
C GLY A 174 42.03 5.53 7.59
N SER A 175 42.04 5.84 6.29
CA SER A 175 40.87 6.29 5.54
C SER A 175 40.40 5.25 4.52
N THR A 176 39.10 5.01 4.47
CA THR A 176 38.48 4.13 3.46
C THR A 176 38.45 4.85 2.12
N THR A 177 39.08 4.25 1.13
CA THR A 177 39.20 4.77 -0.23
C THR A 177 38.40 3.88 -1.17
N HIS A 178 37.43 4.46 -1.88
CA HIS A 178 36.63 3.74 -2.86
C HIS A 178 37.37 3.57 -4.18
N LEU A 179 37.29 2.37 -4.76
CA LEU A 179 38.00 2.04 -6.00
C LEU A 179 37.09 2.30 -7.22
N PRO A 180 37.53 3.10 -8.20
CA PRO A 180 36.79 3.30 -9.44
C PRO A 180 36.91 2.07 -10.34
N LYS A 181 35.84 1.78 -11.08
CA LYS A 181 35.73 0.61 -11.97
C LYS A 181 36.12 -0.69 -11.26
N GLY A 182 35.70 -0.84 -10.01
CA GLY A 182 35.91 -2.03 -9.18
C GLY A 182 35.00 -3.22 -9.51
N PHE A 183 34.05 -3.06 -10.43
CA PHE A 183 33.03 -4.06 -10.76
C PHE A 183 33.36 -4.82 -12.05
N ALA A 184 33.24 -6.15 -12.02
CA ALA A 184 33.24 -7.02 -13.20
C ALA A 184 32.21 -8.15 -13.05
N ALA A 185 31.66 -8.61 -14.17
CA ALA A 185 30.70 -9.70 -14.23
C ALA A 185 31.09 -10.73 -15.28
N TYR A 186 30.98 -12.00 -14.92
CA TYR A 186 31.37 -13.15 -15.71
C TYR A 186 30.17 -14.08 -15.88
N SER A 187 29.87 -14.45 -17.11
CA SER A 187 28.79 -15.40 -17.41
C SER A 187 29.37 -16.73 -17.88
N LEU A 188 28.93 -17.83 -17.28
CA LEU A 188 29.43 -19.17 -17.58
C LEU A 188 28.30 -20.21 -17.51
N ALA A 189 28.55 -21.38 -18.10
CA ALA A 189 27.66 -22.53 -17.99
C ALA A 189 28.34 -23.62 -17.15
N ALA A 190 27.70 -24.03 -16.06
CA ALA A 190 28.22 -25.06 -15.16
C ALA A 190 27.07 -25.70 -14.36
N THR A 191 27.29 -26.91 -13.87
CA THR A 191 26.43 -27.47 -12.81
C THR A 191 26.71 -26.74 -11.49
N SER A 192 25.75 -26.72 -10.58
CA SER A 192 25.92 -26.13 -9.23
C SER A 192 27.11 -26.75 -8.49
N ALA A 193 27.27 -28.07 -8.59
CA ALA A 193 28.38 -28.80 -7.98
C ALA A 193 29.73 -28.42 -8.57
N ALA A 194 29.85 -28.30 -9.90
CA ALA A 194 31.10 -27.92 -10.55
C ALA A 194 31.50 -26.47 -10.22
N LEU A 195 30.53 -25.55 -10.18
CA LEU A 195 30.81 -24.16 -9.80
C LEU A 195 31.23 -24.06 -8.33
N ARG A 196 30.58 -24.81 -7.44
CA ARG A 196 30.95 -24.87 -6.03
C ARG A 196 32.36 -25.43 -5.84
N ALA A 197 32.69 -26.54 -6.51
CA ALA A 197 34.02 -27.13 -6.47
C ALA A 197 35.11 -26.16 -6.99
N ALA A 198 34.81 -25.37 -8.03
CA ALA A 198 35.74 -24.37 -8.52
C ALA A 198 35.95 -23.22 -7.51
N PHE A 199 34.94 -22.88 -6.72
CA PHE A 199 34.97 -21.82 -5.70
C PHE A 199 35.65 -22.21 -4.38
N GLU A 200 36.08 -23.47 -4.23
CA GLU A 200 36.94 -23.90 -3.12
C GLU A 200 38.34 -23.26 -3.20
N GLU A 201 38.82 -22.96 -4.40
CA GLU A 201 40.07 -22.23 -4.57
C GLU A 201 39.86 -20.73 -4.27
N PRO A 202 40.62 -20.12 -3.35
CA PRO A 202 40.47 -18.71 -2.99
C PRO A 202 40.82 -17.78 -4.15
N LEU A 203 40.08 -16.69 -4.27
CA LEU A 203 40.45 -15.59 -5.15
C LEU A 203 41.53 -14.73 -4.48
N HIS A 204 42.67 -14.60 -5.14
CA HIS A 204 43.77 -13.76 -4.69
C HIS A 204 43.63 -12.35 -5.30
N LEU A 205 43.55 -11.36 -4.42
CA LEU A 205 43.57 -9.95 -4.77
C LEU A 205 44.95 -9.36 -4.51
N GLU A 206 45.49 -8.67 -5.51
CA GLU A 206 46.77 -7.97 -5.43
C GLU A 206 46.53 -6.47 -5.33
N LEU A 207 47.05 -5.85 -4.27
CA LEU A 207 47.05 -4.40 -4.11
C LEU A 207 48.38 -3.83 -4.61
N TRP A 208 48.34 -2.99 -5.63
CA TRP A 208 49.52 -2.38 -6.25
C TRP A 208 49.56 -0.87 -5.99
N ALA A 209 50.75 -0.35 -5.75
CA ALA A 209 51.05 1.08 -5.76
C ALA A 209 51.57 1.49 -7.14
N ARG A 210 50.97 2.54 -7.72
CA ARG A 210 51.46 3.18 -8.94
C ARG A 210 52.13 4.51 -8.64
N ASP A 211 53.37 4.64 -9.10
CA ASP A 211 54.13 5.88 -9.12
C ASP A 211 54.31 6.34 -10.57
N SER A 212 54.34 7.65 -10.83
CA SER A 212 54.60 8.19 -12.17
C SER A 212 56.06 8.01 -12.63
N LEU A 213 56.98 7.84 -11.69
CA LEU A 213 58.43 7.82 -11.92
C LEU A 213 59.07 6.44 -11.63
N ARG A 214 58.32 5.50 -11.07
CA ARG A 214 58.78 4.15 -10.72
C ARG A 214 57.84 3.10 -11.28
N LYS A 215 58.32 1.86 -11.39
CA LYS A 215 57.46 0.72 -11.72
C LYS A 215 56.44 0.50 -10.61
N ASP A 216 55.30 -0.07 -10.98
CA ASP A 216 54.26 -0.44 -10.01
C ASP A 216 54.84 -1.44 -9.00
N THR A 217 54.55 -1.23 -7.72
CA THR A 217 55.05 -2.07 -6.61
C THR A 217 53.88 -2.79 -5.95
N LEU A 218 53.98 -4.10 -5.76
CA LEU A 218 52.99 -4.87 -5.02
C LEU A 218 53.10 -4.52 -3.53
N LEU A 219 52.00 -4.00 -2.96
CA LEU A 219 51.93 -3.65 -1.55
C LEU A 219 51.47 -4.84 -0.71
N GLY A 220 50.42 -5.55 -1.15
CA GLY A 220 49.87 -6.65 -0.38
C GLY A 220 48.88 -7.53 -1.11
N LEU A 221 48.52 -8.62 -0.44
CA LEU A 221 47.67 -9.69 -0.94
C LEU A 221 46.48 -9.90 0.00
N ALA A 222 45.31 -10.19 -0.56
CA ALA A 222 44.14 -10.62 0.19
C ALA A 222 43.51 -11.84 -0.46
N GLU A 223 43.02 -12.76 0.36
CA GLU A 223 42.31 -13.96 -0.09
C GLU A 223 40.81 -13.81 0.13
N VAL A 224 40.01 -14.18 -0.87
CA VAL A 224 38.54 -14.15 -0.82
C VAL A 224 38.03 -15.57 -1.04
N MET A 225 37.31 -16.10 -0.05
CA MET A 225 36.73 -17.45 -0.10
C MET A 225 35.38 -17.42 -0.82
N LEU A 226 35.39 -17.58 -2.14
CA LEU A 226 34.19 -17.48 -2.97
C LEU A 226 33.15 -18.56 -2.62
N GLY A 227 33.58 -19.74 -2.15
CA GLY A 227 32.71 -20.84 -1.74
C GLY A 227 31.66 -20.45 -0.70
N SER A 228 32.01 -19.51 0.19
CA SER A 228 31.10 -19.00 1.22
C SER A 228 29.85 -18.30 0.66
N ALA A 229 29.85 -17.93 -0.62
CA ALA A 229 28.65 -17.42 -1.29
C ALA A 229 27.53 -18.46 -1.37
N PHE A 230 27.85 -19.76 -1.44
CA PHE A 230 26.84 -20.82 -1.50
C PHE A 230 26.09 -21.01 -0.19
N GLU A 231 26.71 -20.66 0.93
CA GLU A 231 26.13 -20.71 2.28
C GLU A 231 25.18 -19.54 2.53
N ARG A 232 25.23 -18.48 1.71
CA ARG A 232 24.38 -17.30 1.87
C ARG A 232 22.93 -17.61 1.51
N PRO A 233 21.96 -16.97 2.18
CA PRO A 233 20.55 -17.15 1.86
C PRO A 233 20.27 -16.73 0.42
N LEU A 234 19.45 -17.51 -0.28
CA LEU A 234 19.00 -17.17 -1.63
C LEU A 234 18.08 -15.94 -1.56
N GLN A 235 18.44 -14.87 -2.26
CA GLN A 235 17.67 -13.65 -2.38
C GLN A 235 16.93 -13.62 -3.72
N LYS A 236 15.75 -12.99 -3.73
CA LYS A 236 14.94 -12.75 -4.93
C LYS A 236 14.79 -11.24 -5.13
N SER A 237 14.87 -10.77 -6.38
CA SER A 237 14.72 -9.35 -6.69
C SER A 237 13.27 -8.93 -6.46
N ALA A 238 13.04 -8.01 -5.53
CA ALA A 238 11.71 -7.58 -5.12
C ALA A 238 10.99 -6.64 -6.12
N ARG A 239 11.64 -6.24 -7.22
CA ARG A 239 11.18 -5.11 -8.04
C ARG A 239 11.08 -5.33 -9.55
N LEU A 240 11.45 -6.50 -10.06
CA LEU A 240 11.32 -6.86 -11.48
C LEU A 240 10.97 -8.36 -11.58
N PRO A 241 10.21 -8.81 -12.60
CA PRO A 241 10.21 -10.21 -13.00
C PRO A 241 11.64 -10.52 -13.46
N SER A 242 12.44 -11.00 -12.51
CA SER A 242 13.88 -11.18 -12.66
C SER A 242 14.15 -12.24 -13.72
N MET A 243 14.97 -11.95 -14.73
CA MET A 243 15.57 -12.95 -15.64
C MET A 243 16.55 -13.90 -14.91
N VAL A 244 16.43 -14.01 -13.59
CA VAL A 244 17.33 -14.73 -12.68
C VAL A 244 16.45 -15.47 -11.69
N HIS A 245 16.65 -16.78 -11.57
CA HIS A 245 15.89 -17.68 -10.68
C HIS A 245 16.14 -17.38 -9.20
N GLY A 246 17.27 -16.73 -8.90
CA GLY A 246 17.63 -16.17 -7.60
C GLY A 246 19.10 -15.74 -7.60
N PHE A 247 19.48 -14.94 -6.60
CA PHE A 247 20.87 -14.53 -6.44
C PHE A 247 21.32 -14.65 -4.98
N LYS A 248 22.60 -14.93 -4.78
CA LYS A 248 23.25 -14.93 -3.47
C LYS A 248 24.25 -13.79 -3.43
N VAL A 249 24.36 -13.12 -2.28
CA VAL A 249 25.29 -12.01 -2.07
C VAL A 249 26.23 -12.34 -0.94
N LEU A 250 27.53 -12.24 -1.20
CA LEU A 250 28.58 -12.29 -0.20
C LEU A 250 29.22 -10.89 -0.11
N ASP A 251 29.16 -10.29 1.07
CA ASP A 251 29.85 -9.04 1.40
C ASP A 251 30.94 -9.38 2.41
N GLN A 252 32.20 -9.29 1.98
CA GLN A 252 33.35 -9.73 2.75
C GLN A 252 34.38 -8.60 2.88
N VAL A 253 34.90 -8.43 4.09
CA VAL A 253 36.08 -7.60 4.36
C VAL A 253 37.26 -8.54 4.56
N CYS A 254 38.27 -8.45 3.70
CA CYS A 254 39.48 -9.26 3.74
C CYS A 254 40.67 -8.43 4.22
N LEU A 255 41.52 -9.04 5.03
CA LEU A 255 42.75 -8.42 5.50
C LEU A 255 43.80 -8.48 4.40
N LEU A 256 44.53 -7.37 4.22
CA LEU A 256 45.65 -7.27 3.29
C LEU A 256 46.95 -7.60 4.04
N GLY A 257 47.56 -8.73 3.72
CA GLY A 257 48.91 -9.05 4.19
C GLY A 257 49.96 -8.32 3.35
N SER A 258 51.05 -7.89 3.97
CA SER A 258 52.20 -7.29 3.28
C SER A 258 52.76 -8.26 2.23
N ALA A 259 53.12 -7.73 1.05
CA ALA A 259 53.81 -8.49 0.02
C ALA A 259 55.32 -8.62 0.26
N GLU A 260 55.87 -7.92 1.26
CA GLU A 260 57.26 -8.06 1.65
C GLU A 260 57.47 -9.37 2.42
N GLU A 261 58.24 -10.30 1.83
CA GLU A 261 58.48 -11.67 2.33
C GLU A 261 59.02 -11.72 3.77
N THR A 262 59.64 -10.64 4.25
CA THR A 262 60.16 -10.45 5.60
C THR A 262 59.12 -10.03 6.65
N SER A 263 57.91 -9.62 6.26
CA SER A 263 56.89 -9.08 7.17
C SER A 263 55.53 -9.75 6.97
N LYS A 264 54.95 -10.32 8.04
CA LYS A 264 53.55 -10.81 8.04
C LYS A 264 52.57 -9.73 8.53
N GLU A 265 52.91 -8.46 8.33
CA GLU A 265 52.12 -7.34 8.84
C GLU A 265 50.85 -7.16 8.01
N ILE A 266 49.74 -6.83 8.67
CA ILE A 266 48.49 -6.46 8.01
C ILE A 266 48.58 -4.98 7.64
N ILE A 267 48.62 -4.71 6.33
CA ILE A 267 48.79 -3.37 5.79
C ILE A 267 47.47 -2.63 5.52
N GLY A 268 46.35 -3.32 5.69
CA GLY A 268 45.02 -2.77 5.48
C GLY A 268 43.91 -3.80 5.39
N GLU A 269 42.75 -3.35 4.93
CA GLU A 269 41.58 -4.17 4.63
C GLU A 269 40.99 -3.79 3.27
N VAL A 270 40.45 -4.77 2.54
CA VAL A 270 39.73 -4.61 1.28
C VAL A 270 38.31 -5.17 1.42
N ARG A 271 37.31 -4.43 0.96
CA ARG A 271 35.92 -4.87 0.94
C ARG A 271 35.51 -5.31 -0.46
N VAL A 272 34.97 -6.52 -0.54
CA VAL A 272 34.57 -7.18 -1.79
C VAL A 272 33.12 -7.59 -1.68
N LEU A 273 32.33 -7.30 -2.71
CA LEU A 273 31.00 -7.87 -2.87
C LEU A 273 31.02 -8.87 -4.02
N LEU A 274 30.41 -10.03 -3.79
CA LEU A 274 30.21 -11.08 -4.77
C LEU A 274 28.72 -11.31 -4.93
N PHE A 275 28.25 -11.29 -6.18
CA PHE A 275 26.90 -11.64 -6.57
C PHE A 275 26.95 -12.93 -7.39
N LEU A 276 26.26 -13.96 -6.92
CA LEU A 276 26.11 -15.22 -7.61
C LEU A 276 24.66 -15.37 -8.08
N GLU A 277 24.44 -15.20 -9.37
CA GLU A 277 23.13 -15.21 -10.01
C GLU A 277 22.92 -16.50 -10.81
N ASP A 278 21.77 -17.16 -10.62
CA ASP A 278 21.35 -18.30 -11.42
C ASP A 278 20.40 -17.85 -12.53
N LEU A 279 20.88 -17.81 -13.78
CA LEU A 279 20.12 -17.39 -14.95
C LEU A 279 19.20 -18.51 -15.50
N GLY A 280 19.22 -19.71 -14.91
CA GLY A 280 18.38 -20.84 -15.31
C GLY A 280 19.13 -21.90 -16.11
N PRO A 281 18.41 -22.92 -16.65
CA PRO A 281 19.00 -24.01 -17.40
C PRO A 281 19.74 -23.51 -18.64
N SER A 282 20.93 -24.04 -18.90
CA SER A 282 21.71 -23.63 -20.07
C SER A 282 21.30 -24.41 -21.32
N SER A 283 20.95 -23.72 -22.41
CA SER A 283 20.74 -24.33 -23.73
C SER A 283 22.04 -24.67 -24.48
N ARG A 284 23.20 -24.43 -23.86
CA ARG A 284 24.52 -24.66 -24.45
C ARG A 284 25.10 -25.96 -23.89
N PRO A 285 25.69 -26.84 -24.73
CA PRO A 285 26.43 -27.99 -24.24
C PRO A 285 27.58 -27.53 -23.35
N LEU A 286 27.79 -28.25 -22.23
CA LEU A 286 28.93 -28.05 -21.34
C LEU A 286 30.21 -28.15 -22.16
N PRO A 287 31.19 -27.23 -22.00
CA PRO A 287 32.52 -27.46 -22.55
C PRO A 287 33.11 -28.69 -21.86
N ASP A 288 33.55 -29.67 -22.66
CA ASP A 288 34.11 -30.94 -22.21
C ASP A 288 35.04 -30.77 -21.00
N GLN A 289 34.66 -31.38 -19.88
CA GLN A 289 35.53 -31.61 -18.74
C GLN A 289 36.33 -32.88 -18.98
N THR A 290 37.11 -32.92 -20.06
CA THR A 290 38.17 -33.92 -20.19
C THR A 290 39.42 -33.38 -19.53
N LEU A 291 39.67 -33.84 -18.30
CA LEU A 291 40.99 -33.83 -17.68
C LEU A 291 41.89 -34.76 -18.49
N HIS A 292 42.40 -34.28 -19.63
CA HIS A 292 43.55 -34.89 -20.27
C HIS A 292 44.80 -34.13 -19.84
N ALA A 293 45.69 -34.90 -19.20
CA ALA A 293 47.06 -34.52 -18.88
C ALA A 293 47.70 -33.79 -20.07
N ALA A 294 48.27 -32.62 -19.80
CA ALA A 294 49.17 -31.95 -20.71
C ALA A 294 50.44 -32.80 -20.84
N VAL A 295 50.42 -33.77 -21.74
CA VAL A 295 51.64 -34.27 -22.39
C VAL A 295 51.98 -33.24 -23.45
N GLN A 296 53.09 -32.55 -23.25
CA GLN A 296 53.69 -31.69 -24.26
C GLN A 296 54.15 -32.56 -25.43
N ASP A 297 53.35 -32.61 -26.49
CA ASP A 297 53.82 -33.03 -27.82
C ASP A 297 53.69 -31.84 -28.77
N GLY A 298 54.79 -31.12 -28.93
CA GLY A 298 54.95 -30.15 -30.01
C GLY A 298 55.24 -30.88 -31.33
N PRO A 299 54.69 -30.44 -32.48
CA PRO A 299 55.05 -30.99 -33.77
C PRO A 299 56.38 -30.37 -34.22
N THR A 300 57.49 -31.06 -33.95
CA THR A 300 58.78 -30.79 -34.60
C THR A 300 58.68 -31.27 -36.05
N ALA A 301 58.65 -30.33 -36.98
CA ALA A 301 58.76 -30.61 -38.40
C ALA A 301 60.04 -31.39 -38.70
N ARG A 302 59.85 -32.51 -39.39
CA ARG A 302 60.85 -33.45 -39.89
C ARG A 302 61.87 -32.74 -40.79
N THR A 303 63.15 -32.98 -40.52
CA THR A 303 64.19 -32.99 -41.55
C THR A 303 64.67 -34.44 -41.68
N PRO A 304 64.41 -35.15 -42.80
CA PRO A 304 65.01 -36.46 -43.03
C PRO A 304 66.49 -36.26 -43.39
N GLY A 305 67.36 -36.97 -42.68
CA GLY A 305 68.78 -37.03 -42.99
C GLY A 305 69.01 -37.59 -44.39
N THR A 306 69.59 -36.78 -45.26
CA THR A 306 70.09 -37.19 -46.56
C THR A 306 71.30 -38.10 -46.34
N GLN A 307 71.09 -39.41 -46.44
CA GLN A 307 72.17 -40.37 -46.57
C GLN A 307 72.93 -40.10 -47.86
N ARG A 308 74.22 -39.82 -47.70
CA ARG A 308 75.20 -39.62 -48.76
C ARG A 308 75.55 -40.99 -49.35
N MET A 309 74.95 -41.32 -50.50
CA MET A 309 75.45 -42.39 -51.36
C MET A 309 76.54 -41.82 -52.29
N PRO A 310 77.69 -42.51 -52.47
CA PRO A 310 78.68 -42.10 -53.44
C PRO A 310 78.21 -42.53 -54.83
N ARG A 311 78.01 -41.57 -55.73
CA ARG A 311 77.87 -41.83 -57.16
C ARG A 311 79.17 -41.46 -57.85
N SER A 312 79.96 -42.48 -58.18
CA SER A 312 81.04 -42.41 -59.16
C SER A 312 80.52 -42.92 -60.50
N SER A 313 80.33 -42.04 -61.48
CA SER A 313 80.15 -42.37 -62.91
C SER A 313 80.24 -41.08 -63.74
N PRO A 314 80.70 -41.17 -65.00
CA PRO A 314 81.44 -40.09 -65.66
C PRO A 314 80.55 -38.95 -66.17
N GLU A 315 81.15 -37.78 -66.26
CA GLU A 315 80.57 -36.57 -66.86
C GLU A 315 80.27 -36.82 -68.35
N LEU A 316 79.00 -37.05 -68.65
CA LEU A 316 78.45 -36.86 -69.99
C LEU A 316 77.84 -35.46 -70.05
N SER A 317 78.07 -34.78 -71.18
CA SER A 317 77.69 -33.39 -71.37
C SER A 317 76.16 -33.20 -71.23
N GLY A 318 75.75 -32.15 -70.52
CA GLY A 318 74.34 -31.92 -70.14
C GLY A 318 73.35 -31.80 -71.32
N SER A 319 73.84 -31.60 -72.55
CA SER A 319 73.03 -31.55 -73.77
C SER A 319 72.58 -32.93 -74.24
N GLU A 320 73.44 -33.96 -74.13
CA GLU A 320 73.14 -35.33 -74.59
C GLU A 320 72.19 -36.07 -73.64
N LEU A 321 72.32 -35.82 -72.33
CA LEU A 321 71.40 -36.33 -71.30
C LEU A 321 69.99 -35.74 -71.44
N GLN A 322 69.88 -34.49 -71.89
CA GLN A 322 68.61 -33.81 -72.09
C GLN A 322 67.91 -34.28 -73.37
N GLU A 323 68.67 -34.54 -74.44
CA GLU A 323 68.15 -35.15 -75.68
C GLU A 323 67.70 -36.61 -75.46
N LEU A 324 68.48 -37.43 -74.75
CA LEU A 324 68.08 -38.80 -74.39
C LEU A 324 66.89 -38.83 -73.41
N ALA A 325 66.77 -37.86 -72.50
CA ALA A 325 65.61 -37.73 -71.63
C ALA A 325 64.35 -37.29 -72.40
N LEU A 326 64.50 -36.40 -73.38
CA LEU A 326 63.43 -36.00 -74.31
C LEU A 326 62.98 -37.16 -75.18
N GLU A 327 63.91 -37.96 -75.69
CA GLU A 327 63.62 -39.16 -76.48
C GLU A 327 62.94 -40.25 -75.62
N GLY A 328 63.44 -40.48 -74.40
CA GLY A 328 62.81 -41.37 -73.43
C GLY A 328 61.39 -40.93 -73.03
N LEU A 329 61.15 -39.64 -72.87
CA LEU A 329 59.81 -39.08 -72.66
C LEU A 329 58.91 -39.23 -73.88
N GLN A 330 59.44 -39.11 -75.09
CA GLN A 330 58.68 -39.34 -76.32
C GLN A 330 58.29 -40.82 -76.49
N VAL A 331 59.17 -41.76 -76.13
CA VAL A 331 58.86 -43.20 -76.11
C VAL A 331 57.82 -43.51 -75.03
N LEU A 332 57.96 -42.94 -73.82
CA LEU A 332 56.99 -43.10 -72.75
C LEU A 332 55.61 -42.56 -73.17
N ARG A 333 55.56 -41.39 -73.79
CA ARG A 333 54.31 -40.76 -74.27
C ARG A 333 53.61 -41.53 -75.38
N LYS A 334 54.35 -42.30 -76.20
CA LYS A 334 53.80 -43.19 -77.22
C LYS A 334 53.40 -44.56 -76.66
N SER A 335 53.74 -44.87 -75.41
CA SER A 335 53.36 -46.14 -74.78
C SER A 335 51.85 -46.18 -74.49
N PRO A 336 51.16 -47.30 -74.78
CA PRO A 336 49.76 -47.49 -74.40
C PRO A 336 49.49 -47.30 -72.90
N ALA A 337 50.47 -47.64 -72.05
CA ALA A 337 50.36 -47.46 -70.60
C ALA A 337 50.28 -45.98 -70.19
N TYR A 338 51.00 -45.10 -70.91
CA TYR A 338 50.95 -43.65 -70.67
C TYR A 338 49.61 -43.05 -71.12
N ALA A 339 49.06 -43.50 -72.24
CA ALA A 339 47.74 -43.06 -72.70
C ALA A 339 46.64 -43.39 -71.68
N VAL A 340 46.68 -44.60 -71.09
CA VAL A 340 45.75 -45.01 -70.02
C VAL A 340 45.96 -44.19 -68.74
N ALA A 341 47.21 -43.99 -68.30
CA ALA A 341 47.51 -43.18 -67.12
C ALA A 341 47.04 -41.72 -67.29
N TYR A 342 47.28 -41.12 -68.45
CA TYR A 342 46.79 -39.78 -68.79
C TYR A 342 45.26 -39.70 -68.80
N ALA A 343 44.58 -40.70 -69.36
CA ALA A 343 43.12 -40.75 -69.34
C ALA A 343 42.56 -40.85 -67.91
N LEU A 344 43.21 -41.61 -67.02
CA LEU A 344 42.85 -41.70 -65.61
C LEU A 344 43.11 -40.40 -64.86
N GLU A 345 44.21 -39.71 -65.12
CA GLU A 345 44.48 -38.39 -64.57
C GLU A 345 43.46 -37.35 -65.03
N ALA A 346 43.12 -37.35 -66.33
CA ALA A 346 42.08 -36.47 -66.88
C ALA A 346 40.69 -36.77 -66.26
N TRP A 347 40.35 -38.05 -66.09
CA TRP A 347 39.12 -38.45 -65.40
C TRP A 347 39.11 -38.02 -63.94
N ARG A 348 40.21 -38.25 -63.21
CA ARG A 348 40.39 -37.82 -61.82
C ARG A 348 40.24 -36.30 -61.69
N HIS A 349 40.87 -35.51 -62.56
CA HIS A 349 40.72 -34.06 -62.56
C HIS A 349 39.25 -33.65 -62.76
N SER A 350 38.55 -34.27 -63.71
CA SER A 350 37.13 -34.01 -63.94
C SER A 350 36.24 -34.37 -62.73
N GLU A 351 36.53 -35.48 -62.04
CA GLU A 351 35.82 -35.84 -60.80
C GLU A 351 36.14 -34.89 -59.64
N GLU A 352 37.41 -34.49 -59.50
CA GLU A 352 37.83 -33.52 -58.49
C GLU A 352 37.15 -32.17 -58.71
N GLU A 353 37.03 -31.70 -59.96
CA GLU A 353 36.27 -30.50 -60.31
C GLU A 353 34.78 -30.64 -59.97
N ARG A 354 34.15 -31.78 -60.27
CA ARG A 354 32.75 -32.04 -59.92
C ARG A 354 32.53 -32.16 -58.41
N ALA A 355 33.48 -32.68 -57.65
CA ALA A 355 33.43 -32.71 -56.20
C ALA A 355 33.60 -31.30 -55.60
N ARG A 356 34.54 -30.50 -56.12
CA ARG A 356 34.74 -29.10 -55.72
C ARG A 356 33.50 -28.26 -56.00
N ALA A 357 32.88 -28.40 -57.18
CA ALA A 357 31.65 -27.70 -57.53
C ALA A 357 30.52 -28.04 -56.55
N ARG A 358 30.31 -29.32 -56.24
CA ARG A 358 29.29 -29.77 -55.26
C ARG A 358 29.55 -29.25 -53.84
N LEU A 359 30.81 -29.15 -53.42
CA LEU A 359 31.15 -28.57 -52.11
C LEU A 359 30.89 -27.07 -52.06
N LEU A 360 31.27 -26.33 -53.11
CA LEU A 360 31.01 -24.89 -53.20
C LEU A 360 29.52 -24.57 -53.23
N GLU A 361 28.72 -25.38 -53.92
CA GLU A 361 27.26 -25.24 -53.94
C GLU A 361 26.66 -25.43 -52.55
N ARG A 362 27.03 -26.51 -51.83
CA ARG A 362 26.60 -26.73 -50.44
C ARG A 362 27.06 -25.62 -49.49
N GLU A 363 28.27 -25.13 -49.66
CA GLU A 363 28.79 -24.02 -48.86
C GLU A 363 28.01 -22.73 -49.14
N ARG A 364 27.59 -22.48 -50.38
CA ARG A 364 26.72 -21.36 -50.76
C ARG A 364 25.34 -21.48 -50.11
N GLU A 365 24.71 -22.65 -50.23
CA GLU A 365 23.39 -22.90 -49.62
C GLU A 365 23.41 -22.73 -48.10
N LEU A 366 24.45 -23.22 -47.43
CA LEU A 366 24.60 -23.04 -45.98
C LEU A 366 24.79 -21.57 -45.60
N ARG A 367 25.59 -20.82 -46.37
CA ARG A 367 25.74 -19.37 -46.16
C ARG A 367 24.41 -18.63 -46.33
N GLU A 368 23.67 -18.91 -47.41
CA GLU A 368 22.37 -18.29 -47.69
C GLU A 368 21.37 -18.57 -46.54
N ARG A 369 21.28 -19.82 -46.07
CA ARG A 369 20.43 -20.18 -44.92
C ARG A 369 20.82 -19.45 -43.63
N LEU A 370 22.12 -19.35 -43.34
CA LEU A 370 22.60 -18.63 -42.16
C LEU A 370 22.32 -17.12 -42.25
N GLU A 371 22.40 -16.53 -43.45
CA GLU A 371 22.02 -15.13 -43.67
C GLU A 371 20.53 -14.90 -43.45
N GLU A 372 19.67 -15.81 -43.94
CA GLU A 372 18.23 -15.74 -43.72
C GLU A 372 17.87 -15.88 -42.24
N ASP A 373 18.44 -16.86 -41.54
CA ASP A 373 18.26 -17.03 -40.08
C ASP A 373 18.71 -15.79 -39.31
N TYR A 374 19.83 -15.19 -39.72
CA TYR A 374 20.31 -13.95 -39.11
C TYR A 374 19.34 -12.78 -39.36
N ARG A 375 18.84 -12.61 -40.59
CA ARG A 375 17.83 -11.59 -40.93
C ARG A 375 16.54 -11.78 -40.14
N GLN A 376 16.06 -13.01 -40.00
CA GLN A 376 14.86 -13.32 -39.22
C GLN A 376 15.05 -12.99 -37.74
N ARG A 377 16.19 -13.37 -37.15
CA ARG A 377 16.52 -13.03 -35.75
C ARG A 377 16.65 -11.53 -35.55
N GLU A 378 17.25 -10.81 -36.50
CA GLU A 378 17.37 -9.34 -36.42
C GLU A 378 16.00 -8.67 -36.54
N LEU A 379 15.11 -9.17 -37.40
CA LEU A 379 13.74 -8.68 -37.51
C LEU A 379 12.96 -8.91 -36.20
N GLN A 380 13.06 -10.10 -35.59
CA GLN A 380 12.43 -10.40 -34.30
C GLN A 380 12.99 -9.52 -33.16
N ARG A 381 14.31 -9.27 -33.15
CA ARG A 381 14.94 -8.32 -32.21
C ARG A 381 14.39 -6.91 -32.41
N ALA A 382 14.28 -6.44 -33.65
CA ALA A 382 13.75 -5.12 -33.95
C ALA A 382 12.27 -4.98 -33.58
N GLN A 383 11.45 -6.01 -33.83
CA GLN A 383 10.04 -6.04 -33.44
C GLN A 383 9.86 -6.05 -31.92
N SER A 384 10.57 -6.92 -31.20
CA SER A 384 10.52 -6.97 -29.74
C SER A 384 11.03 -5.67 -29.10
N PHE A 385 12.05 -5.04 -29.68
CA PHE A 385 12.52 -3.72 -29.23
C PHE A 385 11.45 -2.63 -29.45
N ARG A 386 10.81 -2.59 -30.62
CA ARG A 386 9.71 -1.66 -30.89
C ARG A 386 8.52 -1.87 -29.96
N GLN A 387 8.15 -3.12 -29.70
CA GLN A 387 7.08 -3.44 -28.76
C GLN A 387 7.40 -2.93 -27.36
N ARG A 388 8.59 -3.24 -26.84
CA ARG A 388 9.05 -2.75 -25.52
C ARG A 388 9.10 -1.23 -25.48
N GLN A 389 9.48 -0.57 -26.56
CA GLN A 389 9.48 0.90 -26.64
C GLN A 389 8.06 1.48 -26.60
N GLN A 390 7.07 0.82 -27.21
CA GLN A 390 5.67 1.20 -27.13
C GLN A 390 5.13 0.99 -25.72
N ASP A 391 5.36 -0.18 -25.12
CA ASP A 391 4.93 -0.50 -23.76
C ASP A 391 5.50 0.50 -22.74
N LEU A 392 6.78 0.88 -22.88
CA LEU A 392 7.41 1.90 -22.04
C LEU A 392 6.75 3.27 -22.20
N ARG A 393 6.41 3.69 -23.43
CA ARG A 393 5.70 4.96 -23.67
C ARG A 393 4.31 4.95 -23.07
N GLU A 394 3.57 3.85 -23.18
CA GLU A 394 2.26 3.71 -22.57
C GLU A 394 2.32 3.76 -21.04
N LEU A 395 3.30 3.07 -20.44
CA LEU A 395 3.53 3.12 -19.01
C LEU A 395 3.92 4.53 -18.54
N GLU A 396 4.75 5.24 -19.31
CA GLU A 396 5.11 6.63 -19.03
C GLU A 396 3.87 7.55 -19.08
N GLN A 397 3.00 7.39 -20.09
CA GLN A 397 1.75 8.15 -20.19
C GLN A 397 0.79 7.84 -19.03
N LYS A 398 0.64 6.54 -18.67
CA LYS A 398 -0.16 6.11 -17.51
C LYS A 398 0.38 6.71 -16.20
N ALA A 399 1.71 6.72 -16.02
CA ALA A 399 2.36 7.32 -14.86
C ALA A 399 2.12 8.83 -14.79
N LYS A 400 2.28 9.56 -15.91
CA LYS A 400 1.99 11.01 -15.99
C LYS A 400 0.53 11.32 -15.67
N LYS A 401 -0.41 10.53 -16.20
CA LYS A 401 -1.84 10.68 -15.90
C LYS A 401 -2.12 10.47 -14.41
N LYS A 402 -1.56 9.42 -13.80
CA LYS A 402 -1.73 9.13 -12.37
C LYS A 402 -1.11 10.20 -11.47
N LEU A 403 0.03 10.75 -11.86
CA LEU A 403 0.65 11.86 -11.14
C LEU A 403 -0.25 13.10 -11.14
N LEU A 404 -0.85 13.44 -12.29
CA LEU A 404 -1.77 14.57 -12.40
C LEU A 404 -3.07 14.35 -11.62
N GLU A 405 -3.65 13.14 -11.67
CA GLU A 405 -4.80 12.76 -10.82
C GLU A 405 -4.48 12.89 -9.33
N MET A 406 -3.27 12.49 -8.91
CA MET A 406 -2.83 12.59 -7.52
C MET A 406 -2.64 14.06 -7.09
N GLN A 407 -2.04 14.90 -7.94
CA GLN A 407 -1.87 16.34 -7.68
C GLN A 407 -3.23 17.05 -7.55
N GLN A 408 -4.21 16.70 -8.39
CA GLN A 408 -5.57 17.23 -8.28
C GLN A 408 -6.26 16.82 -6.98
N ARG A 409 -6.10 15.55 -6.56
CA ARG A 409 -6.61 15.08 -5.27
C ARG A 409 -5.95 15.79 -4.11
N GLU A 410 -4.63 15.97 -4.15
CA GLU A 410 -3.89 16.70 -3.12
C GLU A 410 -4.35 18.16 -3.02
N ALA A 411 -4.53 18.85 -4.15
CA ALA A 411 -5.06 20.21 -4.19
C ALA A 411 -6.48 20.29 -3.59
N THR A 412 -7.33 19.31 -3.91
CA THR A 412 -8.70 19.23 -3.36
C THR A 412 -8.69 19.03 -1.85
N VAL A 413 -7.85 18.10 -1.35
CA VAL A 413 -7.72 17.85 0.09
C VAL A 413 -7.15 19.06 0.82
N LYS A 414 -6.16 19.74 0.24
CA LYS A 414 -5.62 20.99 0.79
C LYS A 414 -6.69 22.09 0.89
N ALA A 415 -7.51 22.26 -0.14
CA ALA A 415 -8.61 23.22 -0.12
C ALA A 415 -9.65 22.86 0.96
N ALA A 416 -10.02 21.58 1.07
CA ALA A 416 -10.95 21.10 2.10
C ALA A 416 -10.40 21.30 3.52
N LEU A 417 -9.10 21.06 3.73
CA LEU A 417 -8.44 21.29 5.01
C LEU A 417 -8.50 22.77 5.43
N VAL A 418 -8.22 23.69 4.51
CA VAL A 418 -8.30 25.14 4.77
C VAL A 418 -9.74 25.55 5.08
N SER A 419 -10.72 25.04 4.35
CA SER A 419 -12.14 25.30 4.62
C SER A 419 -12.55 24.80 6.01
N ALA A 420 -12.16 23.58 6.38
CA ALA A 420 -12.45 23.00 7.69
C ALA A 420 -11.78 23.78 8.84
N GLN A 421 -10.54 24.23 8.65
CA GLN A 421 -9.86 25.11 9.60
C GLN A 421 -10.62 26.42 9.81
N SER A 422 -11.03 27.07 8.71
CA SER A 422 -11.80 28.33 8.79
C SER A 422 -13.16 28.15 9.49
N ALA A 423 -13.84 27.02 9.25
CA ALA A 423 -15.11 26.70 9.90
C ALA A 423 -14.93 26.44 11.41
N ASN A 424 -13.85 25.76 11.80
CA ASN A 424 -13.52 25.51 13.20
C ASN A 424 -13.18 26.82 13.93
N ASP A 425 -12.40 27.71 13.30
CA ASP A 425 -12.07 29.00 13.89
C ASP A 425 -13.32 29.89 14.06
N GLU A 426 -14.24 29.85 13.11
CA GLU A 426 -15.55 30.53 13.21
C GLU A 426 -16.42 29.92 14.32
N GLN A 427 -16.47 28.59 14.45
CA GLN A 427 -17.18 27.92 15.54
C GLN A 427 -16.61 28.29 16.91
N LYS A 428 -15.28 28.35 17.05
CA LYS A 428 -14.64 28.79 18.29
C LYS A 428 -15.03 30.23 18.63
N ARG A 429 -14.98 31.15 17.66
CA ARG A 429 -15.42 32.54 17.87
C ARG A 429 -16.87 32.62 18.32
N ARG A 430 -17.77 31.82 17.73
CA ARG A 430 -19.18 31.75 18.14
C ARG A 430 -19.35 31.19 19.55
N ALA A 431 -18.58 30.16 19.90
CA ALA A 431 -18.60 29.59 21.25
C ALA A 431 -18.09 30.62 22.28
N ASP A 432 -16.99 31.31 21.99
CA ASP A 432 -16.44 32.36 22.85
C ASP A 432 -17.45 33.50 23.04
N TRP A 433 -18.11 33.92 21.97
CA TRP A 433 -19.15 34.96 22.03
C TRP A 433 -20.38 34.50 22.84
N ALA A 434 -20.84 33.26 22.66
CA ALA A 434 -21.93 32.70 23.45
C ALA A 434 -21.59 32.63 24.94
N ILE A 435 -20.36 32.23 25.28
CA ILE A 435 -19.86 32.23 26.67
C ILE A 435 -19.89 33.65 27.24
N GLN A 436 -19.37 34.64 26.51
CA GLN A 436 -19.37 36.03 26.95
C GLN A 436 -20.80 36.56 27.21
N ASN A 437 -21.74 36.26 26.32
CA ASN A 437 -23.14 36.66 26.51
C ASN A 437 -23.78 36.00 27.73
N CYS A 438 -23.59 34.68 27.89
CA CYS A 438 -24.09 33.98 29.07
C CYS A 438 -23.48 34.53 30.37
N GLU A 439 -22.19 34.89 30.36
CA GLU A 439 -21.54 35.54 31.50
C GLU A 439 -22.10 36.94 31.78
N GLU A 440 -22.40 37.72 30.73
CA GLU A 440 -23.06 39.01 30.86
C GLU A 440 -24.49 38.91 31.39
N GLU A 441 -25.29 37.99 30.87
CA GLU A 441 -26.64 37.70 31.35
C GLU A 441 -26.61 37.25 32.81
N LEU A 442 -25.70 36.34 33.17
CA LEU A 442 -25.51 35.91 34.55
C LEU A 442 -25.10 37.09 35.45
N ARG A 443 -24.24 37.99 34.97
CA ARG A 443 -23.84 39.19 35.71
C ARG A 443 -25.02 40.15 35.91
N ARG A 444 -25.84 40.37 34.88
CA ARG A 444 -27.06 41.20 34.95
C ARG A 444 -28.09 40.59 35.89
N SER A 445 -28.40 39.30 35.73
CA SER A 445 -29.32 38.56 36.61
C SER A 445 -28.88 38.55 38.07
N LYS A 446 -27.57 38.39 38.34
CA LYS A 446 -27.02 38.52 39.71
C LYS A 446 -27.20 39.93 40.27
N ALA A 447 -27.02 40.97 39.46
CA ALA A 447 -27.21 42.35 39.88
C ALA A 447 -28.70 42.64 40.19
N GLU A 448 -29.62 42.16 39.35
CA GLU A 448 -31.07 42.27 39.54
C GLU A 448 -31.53 41.51 40.79
N ALA A 449 -31.07 40.26 40.98
CA ALA A 449 -31.39 39.47 42.16
C ALA A 449 -30.88 40.13 43.46
N LYS A 450 -29.70 40.75 43.41
CA LYS A 450 -29.17 41.54 44.53
C LYS A 450 -30.04 42.76 44.82
N GLN A 451 -30.41 43.53 43.79
CA GLN A 451 -31.29 44.69 43.97
C GLN A 451 -32.67 44.30 44.54
N ALA A 452 -33.22 43.16 44.10
CA ALA A 452 -34.47 42.63 44.65
C ALA A 452 -34.32 42.23 46.13
N LEU A 453 -33.21 41.58 46.50
CA LEU A 453 -32.90 41.25 47.88
C LEU A 453 -32.76 42.51 48.75
N ASP A 454 -32.00 43.51 48.30
CA ASP A 454 -31.82 44.78 48.99
C ASP A 454 -33.18 45.50 49.20
N PHE A 455 -34.09 45.41 48.21
CA PHE A 455 -35.43 45.98 48.29
C PHE A 455 -36.34 45.24 49.28
N GLU A 456 -36.34 43.91 49.26
CA GLU A 456 -37.09 43.08 50.21
C GLU A 456 -36.56 43.25 51.64
N GLU A 457 -35.24 43.34 51.83
CA GLU A 457 -34.63 43.65 53.14
C GLU A 457 -35.10 45.02 53.66
N ALA A 458 -35.14 46.05 52.80
CA ALA A 458 -35.64 47.36 53.18
C ALA A 458 -37.15 47.35 53.50
N GLN A 459 -37.94 46.56 52.77
CA GLN A 459 -39.36 46.36 53.09
C GLN A 459 -39.55 45.64 54.42
N GLN A 460 -38.80 44.57 54.65
CA GLN A 460 -38.82 43.80 55.88
C GLN A 460 -38.46 44.69 57.06
N GLN A 461 -37.38 45.47 56.97
CA GLN A 461 -37.02 46.46 57.98
C GLN A 461 -38.15 47.47 58.25
N ARG A 462 -38.84 47.94 57.22
CA ARG A 462 -39.99 48.85 57.36
C ARG A 462 -41.18 48.17 58.04
N LEU A 463 -41.45 46.91 57.73
CA LEU A 463 -42.52 46.12 58.36
C LEU A 463 -42.18 45.80 59.82
N ASP A 464 -40.95 45.39 60.11
CA ASP A 464 -40.46 45.15 61.46
C ASP A 464 -40.54 46.43 62.32
N ALA A 465 -40.18 47.59 61.76
CA ALA A 465 -40.34 48.89 62.43
C ALA A 465 -41.82 49.18 62.74
N LYS A 466 -42.74 48.92 61.81
CA LYS A 466 -44.19 49.07 62.05
C LYS A 466 -44.71 48.08 63.09
N LEU A 467 -44.29 46.81 63.03
CA LEU A 467 -44.65 45.80 64.01
C LEU A 467 -44.20 46.23 65.40
N SER A 468 -42.94 46.66 65.56
CA SER A 468 -42.43 47.16 66.84
C SER A 468 -43.20 48.38 67.37
N ALA A 469 -43.62 49.30 66.49
CA ALA A 469 -44.43 50.45 66.86
C ALA A 469 -45.85 50.06 67.29
N LEU A 470 -46.49 49.13 66.56
CA LEU A 470 -47.79 48.57 66.91
C LEU A 470 -47.73 47.75 68.20
N GLU A 471 -46.68 46.96 68.41
CA GLU A 471 -46.43 46.24 69.66
C GLU A 471 -46.27 47.21 70.84
N ALA A 472 -45.55 48.31 70.65
CA ALA A 472 -45.44 49.37 71.64
C ALA A 472 -46.80 50.02 71.95
N GLU A 473 -47.59 50.37 70.93
CA GLU A 473 -48.94 50.93 71.09
C GLU A 473 -49.90 49.94 71.78
N VAL A 474 -49.86 48.66 71.40
CA VAL A 474 -50.61 47.59 72.06
C VAL A 474 -50.17 47.43 73.51
N SER A 475 -48.87 47.51 73.80
CA SER A 475 -48.37 47.43 75.18
C SER A 475 -48.82 48.64 76.01
N GLU A 476 -48.82 49.84 75.44
CA GLU A 476 -49.25 51.08 76.10
C GLU A 476 -50.76 51.07 76.34
N THR A 477 -51.56 50.70 75.35
CA THR A 477 -53.02 50.57 75.49
C THR A 477 -53.39 49.49 76.51
N LYS A 478 -52.70 48.34 76.51
CA LYS A 478 -52.84 47.32 77.56
C LYS A 478 -52.49 47.86 78.95
N GLN A 479 -51.40 48.62 79.07
CA GLN A 479 -51.03 49.26 80.34
C GLN A 479 -52.07 50.29 80.80
N ARG A 480 -52.57 51.13 79.89
CA ARG A 480 -53.64 52.11 80.16
C ARG A 480 -54.93 51.41 80.59
N LEU A 481 -55.32 50.33 79.91
CA LEU A 481 -56.51 49.55 80.25
C LEU A 481 -56.36 48.87 81.63
N ASN A 482 -55.22 48.25 81.91
CA ASN A 482 -54.93 47.68 83.22
C ASN A 482 -54.93 48.74 84.33
N ALA A 483 -54.39 49.93 84.07
CA ALA A 483 -54.43 51.04 85.02
C ALA A 483 -55.85 51.55 85.29
N GLN A 484 -56.71 51.56 84.26
CA GLN A 484 -58.14 51.92 84.41
C GLN A 484 -58.92 50.84 85.19
N LEU A 485 -58.62 49.56 84.97
CA LEU A 485 -59.21 48.44 85.71
C LEU A 485 -58.73 48.36 87.16
N ALA A 486 -57.56 48.92 87.48
CA ALA A 486 -57.01 48.97 88.83
C ALA A 486 -57.51 50.17 89.68
N MET A 487 -58.39 51.03 89.15
CA MET A 487 -58.99 52.14 89.92
C MET A 487 -60.09 51.64 90.86
N PRO A 488 -60.19 52.14 92.11
CA PRO A 488 -61.18 51.68 93.08
C PRO A 488 -62.62 52.07 92.70
N ALA A 489 -63.57 51.20 93.03
CA ALA A 489 -65.00 51.24 92.65
C ALA A 489 -65.81 52.49 93.09
N SER A 490 -65.19 53.52 93.66
CA SER A 490 -65.88 54.75 94.10
C SER A 490 -66.08 55.78 92.98
N ALA A 491 -65.43 55.63 91.82
CA ALA A 491 -65.56 56.54 90.68
C ALA A 491 -66.52 56.05 89.57
N SER A 492 -67.01 54.80 89.62
CA SER A 492 -67.97 54.26 88.64
C SER A 492 -69.38 54.80 88.85
N ALA A 493 -69.83 54.95 90.10
CA ALA A 493 -71.17 55.44 90.44
C ALA A 493 -71.44 56.88 89.96
N SER A 494 -70.43 57.76 89.95
CA SER A 494 -70.57 59.15 89.50
C SER A 494 -70.58 59.31 87.97
N ARG A 495 -70.09 58.31 87.23
CA ARG A 495 -70.13 58.32 85.75
C ARG A 495 -71.43 57.72 85.24
N GLU A 496 -71.99 56.73 85.92
CA GLU A 496 -73.30 56.17 85.60
C GLU A 496 -74.42 57.21 85.75
N THR A 497 -74.36 58.08 86.76
CA THR A 497 -75.32 59.19 86.91
C THR A 497 -75.17 60.26 85.82
N ALA A 498 -73.94 60.62 85.44
CA ALA A 498 -73.69 61.59 84.37
C ALA A 498 -74.15 61.09 82.99
N VAL A 499 -73.93 59.80 82.68
CA VAL A 499 -74.40 59.17 81.44
C VAL A 499 -75.93 59.03 81.44
N ALA A 500 -76.56 58.78 82.60
CA ALA A 500 -78.02 58.75 82.73
C ALA A 500 -78.67 60.13 82.46
N GLU A 501 -78.05 61.21 82.95
CA GLU A 501 -78.51 62.59 82.69
C GLU A 501 -78.34 63.01 81.22
N GLU A 502 -77.24 62.61 80.56
CA GLU A 502 -77.05 62.83 79.12
C GLU A 502 -78.04 62.03 78.28
N LEU A 503 -78.37 60.80 78.68
CA LEU A 503 -79.42 59.99 78.04
C LEU A 503 -80.81 60.65 78.19
N GLN A 504 -81.09 61.27 79.34
CA GLN A 504 -82.35 61.99 79.55
C GLN A 504 -82.43 63.29 78.72
N ARG A 505 -81.32 64.04 78.63
CA ARG A 505 -81.22 65.24 77.75
C ARG A 505 -81.39 64.91 76.28
N THR A 506 -80.77 63.83 75.80
CA THR A 506 -80.89 63.40 74.41
C THR A 506 -82.30 62.91 74.08
N ARG A 507 -82.98 62.24 75.02
CA ARG A 507 -84.40 61.88 74.88
C ARG A 507 -85.33 63.10 74.77
N LEU A 508 -85.10 64.14 75.56
CA LEU A 508 -85.90 65.39 75.47
C LEU A 508 -85.69 66.09 74.12
N ARG A 509 -84.44 66.20 73.64
CA ARG A 509 -84.13 66.77 72.32
C ARG A 509 -84.76 65.97 71.17
N LEU A 510 -84.78 64.64 71.29
CA LEU A 510 -85.45 63.79 70.30
C LEU A 510 -86.96 64.08 70.26
N CYS A 511 -87.60 64.27 71.42
CA CYS A 511 -89.02 64.60 71.51
C CYS A 511 -89.34 65.99 70.91
N GLU A 512 -88.49 66.99 71.19
CA GLU A 512 -88.59 68.34 70.61
C GLU A 512 -88.45 68.31 69.08
N GLU A 513 -87.47 67.57 68.55
CA GLU A 513 -87.29 67.42 67.10
C GLU A 513 -88.41 66.59 66.46
N GLN A 514 -88.99 65.61 67.16
CA GLN A 514 -90.17 64.89 66.68
C GLN A 514 -91.40 65.80 66.57
N LEU A 515 -91.68 66.62 67.59
CA LEU A 515 -92.75 67.64 67.53
C LEU A 515 -92.51 68.66 66.42
N ARG A 516 -91.24 69.02 66.16
CA ARG A 516 -90.85 69.91 65.07
C ARG A 516 -91.09 69.28 63.70
N CYS A 517 -90.74 68.00 63.54
CA CYS A 517 -91.04 67.22 62.33
C CYS A 517 -92.55 67.10 62.09
N GLU A 518 -93.35 66.79 63.13
CA GLU A 518 -94.82 66.73 63.00
C GLU A 518 -95.44 68.08 62.61
N ALA A 519 -94.92 69.20 63.14
CA ALA A 519 -95.36 70.54 62.76
C ALA A 519 -95.00 70.86 61.30
N LEU A 520 -93.79 70.47 60.87
CA LEU A 520 -93.35 70.60 59.48
C LEU A 520 -94.21 69.73 58.55
N GLU A 521 -94.57 68.51 58.94
CA GLU A 521 -95.47 67.64 58.18
C GLU A 521 -96.87 68.22 58.04
N LYS A 522 -97.46 68.73 59.13
CA LYS A 522 -98.76 69.42 59.08
C LYS A 522 -98.71 70.67 58.18
N SER A 523 -97.61 71.43 58.21
CA SER A 523 -97.43 72.59 57.33
C SER A 523 -97.23 72.17 55.87
N ARG A 524 -96.46 71.11 55.60
CA ARG A 524 -96.25 70.52 54.27
C ARG A 524 -97.57 70.04 53.69
N ASP A 525 -98.37 69.33 54.46
CA ASP A 525 -99.66 68.80 54.00
C ASP A 525 -100.67 69.93 53.76
N HIS A 526 -100.65 71.00 54.56
CA HIS A 526 -101.42 72.21 54.29
C HIS A 526 -100.99 72.89 52.98
N PHE A 527 -99.68 73.05 52.74
CA PHE A 527 -99.17 73.61 51.49
C PHE A 527 -99.47 72.70 50.29
N ARG A 528 -99.35 71.39 50.45
CA ARG A 528 -99.68 70.40 49.42
C ARG A 528 -101.16 70.45 49.05
N GLN A 529 -102.07 70.48 50.02
CA GLN A 529 -103.51 70.63 49.78
C GLN A 529 -103.82 71.95 49.07
N LYS A 530 -103.15 73.05 49.44
CA LYS A 530 -103.34 74.36 48.81
C LYS A 530 -102.80 74.43 47.38
N VAL A 531 -101.69 73.73 47.12
CA VAL A 531 -101.15 73.54 45.76
C VAL A 531 -102.04 72.62 44.95
N GLU A 532 -102.56 71.53 45.52
CA GLU A 532 -103.53 70.65 44.86
C GLU A 532 -104.85 71.38 44.55
N GLU A 533 -105.30 72.28 45.43
CA GLU A 533 -106.45 73.16 45.18
C GLU A 533 -106.16 74.16 44.03
N LEU A 534 -104.97 74.78 44.01
CA LEU A 534 -104.53 75.66 42.93
C LEU A 534 -104.37 74.92 41.60
N CYS A 535 -103.79 73.72 41.59
CA CYS A 535 -103.66 72.87 40.43
C CYS A 535 -105.03 72.38 39.94
N ARG A 536 -105.98 72.08 40.84
CA ARG A 536 -107.36 71.73 40.46
C ARG A 536 -108.07 72.92 39.80
N ARG A 537 -107.86 74.15 40.31
CA ARG A 537 -108.36 75.40 39.66
C ARG A 537 -107.72 75.68 38.30
N LEU A 538 -106.45 75.31 38.11
CA LEU A 538 -105.76 75.46 36.81
C LEU A 538 -106.18 74.36 35.81
N MET A 539 -106.42 73.13 36.28
CA MET A 539 -106.89 72.01 35.45
C MET A 539 -108.36 72.17 35.01
N ASP A 540 -109.17 72.91 35.76
CA ASP A 540 -110.55 73.27 35.36
C ASP A 540 -110.58 74.39 34.28
N GLN A 541 -109.44 74.97 33.89
CA GLN A 541 -109.34 75.99 32.82
C GLN A 541 -108.77 75.48 31.48
N GLU A 542 -108.20 74.27 31.42
CA GLU A 542 -107.67 73.71 30.17
C GLU A 542 -108.08 72.25 29.99
N ALA A 543 -109.27 72.05 29.43
CA ALA A 543 -109.67 70.77 28.85
C ALA A 543 -109.10 70.64 27.43
N ILE A 544 -108.27 69.61 27.16
CA ILE A 544 -108.21 68.76 25.94
C ILE A 544 -107.13 67.66 26.16
N PRO A 545 -107.39 66.36 25.86
CA PRO A 545 -106.52 65.23 26.24
C PRO A 545 -105.80 64.58 25.00
N PRO A 546 -105.14 63.39 25.10
CA PRO A 546 -103.69 63.12 25.06
C PRO A 546 -103.36 62.15 23.88
N PRO A 547 -102.35 61.23 23.85
CA PRO A 547 -101.18 60.87 24.69
C PRO A 547 -99.88 60.83 23.84
N ALA A 548 -98.70 60.28 24.15
CA ALA A 548 -98.25 59.23 25.07
C ALA A 548 -96.72 59.29 25.20
N ASP A 549 -96.23 58.78 26.35
CA ASP A 549 -94.99 58.02 26.58
C ASP A 549 -93.61 58.61 26.20
N ALA A 550 -92.52 58.26 26.88
CA ALA A 550 -92.28 57.87 28.25
C ALA A 550 -90.78 58.15 28.47
N ALA A 551 -90.48 58.75 29.62
CA ALA A 551 -89.18 58.97 30.22
C ALA A 551 -88.38 57.64 30.46
N PRO A 552 -87.24 57.63 31.18
CA PRO A 552 -85.99 58.38 31.01
C PRO A 552 -84.70 57.56 31.39
N ARG A 553 -83.52 58.21 31.32
CA ARG A 553 -82.37 58.28 32.30
C ARG A 553 -82.19 57.14 33.34
N GLU A 554 -81.02 56.70 33.83
CA GLU A 554 -79.65 57.24 33.98
C GLU A 554 -78.75 56.20 34.71
N ARG A 555 -77.45 56.11 34.35
CA ARG A 555 -76.22 56.02 35.22
C ARG A 555 -75.82 54.76 36.08
N PRO A 556 -74.51 54.65 36.49
CA PRO A 556 -73.65 53.45 36.71
C PRO A 556 -73.51 53.09 38.24
N PRO A 557 -72.41 52.54 38.89
CA PRO A 557 -71.11 51.93 38.50
C PRO A 557 -70.63 50.68 39.36
N ARG A 558 -69.36 50.27 39.16
CA ARG A 558 -68.34 49.67 40.09
C ARG A 558 -68.27 48.14 40.40
N ALA A 559 -67.08 47.61 40.06
CA ALA A 559 -66.12 46.79 40.82
C ALA A 559 -66.46 45.36 41.36
N GLY A 560 -65.66 44.39 40.86
CA GLY A 560 -64.93 43.42 41.68
C GLY A 560 -65.50 42.00 41.81
N ALA A 561 -64.79 40.99 41.29
CA ALA A 561 -64.53 39.70 41.94
C ALA A 561 -63.73 38.75 41.02
N VAL A 562 -62.72 38.11 41.60
CA VAL A 562 -61.97 36.90 41.17
C VAL A 562 -62.29 35.87 42.28
N PRO A 563 -62.49 34.54 42.08
CA PRO A 563 -61.38 33.65 41.69
C PRO A 563 -61.69 32.28 41.02
N ALA A 564 -60.57 31.61 40.70
CA ALA A 564 -60.31 30.17 40.74
C ALA A 564 -60.42 29.34 39.44
N THR A 565 -59.23 28.97 38.97
CA THR A 565 -58.79 27.64 38.47
C THR A 565 -59.57 26.97 37.35
N GLU A 566 -58.93 26.80 36.20
CA GLU A 566 -58.79 25.49 35.55
C GLU A 566 -57.71 25.47 34.44
N ALA A 567 -57.02 24.33 34.41
CA ALA A 567 -56.39 23.65 33.28
C ALA A 567 -55.31 24.37 32.43
N VAL A 568 -54.09 23.86 32.62
CA VAL A 568 -52.95 23.90 31.71
C VAL A 568 -53.35 23.31 30.35
N GLU A 569 -53.36 24.14 29.30
CA GLU A 569 -53.37 23.68 27.91
C GLU A 569 -51.94 23.66 27.37
N SER A 570 -51.54 22.46 26.94
CA SER A 570 -50.30 22.16 26.23
C SER A 570 -50.19 22.96 24.93
N PRO A 571 -48.99 23.41 24.52
CA PRO A 571 -48.81 24.10 23.26
C PRO A 571 -49.06 23.12 22.11
N SER A 572 -49.98 23.49 21.23
CA SER A 572 -50.23 22.82 19.96
C SER A 572 -48.94 22.66 19.17
N MET A 573 -48.54 21.41 18.89
CA MET A 573 -47.50 21.08 17.92
C MET A 573 -47.79 21.83 16.61
N GLU A 574 -46.90 22.74 16.24
CA GLU A 574 -46.88 23.35 14.93
C GLU A 574 -46.84 22.23 13.87
N GLN A 575 -47.89 22.10 13.08
CA GLN A 575 -47.90 21.19 11.94
C GLN A 575 -46.99 21.77 10.87
N PHE A 576 -45.71 21.38 10.90
CA PHE A 576 -44.76 21.72 9.86
C PHE A 576 -45.19 21.06 8.54
N SER A 577 -45.11 21.79 7.43
CA SER A 577 -45.41 21.25 6.09
C SER A 577 -44.45 20.10 5.75
N LEU A 578 -44.96 19.06 5.09
CA LEU A 578 -44.17 17.91 4.61
C LEU A 578 -42.99 18.36 3.72
N GLU A 579 -43.16 19.43 2.95
CA GLU A 579 -42.09 20.03 2.15
C GLU A 579 -40.98 20.64 3.01
N TRP A 580 -41.34 21.26 4.13
CA TRP A 580 -40.39 21.84 5.08
C TRP A 580 -39.57 20.75 5.76
N LEU A 581 -40.20 19.64 6.17
CA LEU A 581 -39.51 18.49 6.77
C LEU A 581 -38.53 17.83 5.79
N ARG A 582 -38.90 17.72 4.50
CA ARG A 582 -38.01 17.22 3.45
C ARG A 582 -36.82 18.14 3.22
N GLN A 583 -37.05 19.46 3.22
CA GLN A 583 -35.99 20.45 3.04
C GLN A 583 -35.02 20.45 4.23
N GLN A 584 -35.53 20.38 5.47
CA GLN A 584 -34.71 20.27 6.67
C GLN A 584 -33.87 19.00 6.71
N LYS A 585 -34.45 17.84 6.33
CA LYS A 585 -33.68 16.60 6.20
C LYS A 585 -32.54 16.74 5.19
N LYS A 586 -32.82 17.35 4.03
CA LYS A 586 -31.81 17.57 2.98
C LYS A 586 -30.69 18.48 3.47
N GLU A 587 -31.02 19.61 4.11
CA GLU A 587 -30.04 20.54 4.67
C GLU A 587 -29.16 19.86 5.72
N LEU A 588 -29.74 19.06 6.62
CA LEU A 588 -28.99 18.34 7.64
C LEU A 588 -28.03 17.28 7.05
N LEU A 589 -28.46 16.54 6.02
CA LEU A 589 -27.59 15.59 5.33
C LEU A 589 -26.50 16.29 4.51
N GLU A 590 -26.79 17.45 3.91
CA GLU A 590 -25.82 18.26 3.17
C GLU A 590 -24.72 18.83 4.09
N THR A 591 -24.98 19.03 5.38
CA THR A 591 -23.94 19.44 6.33
C THR A 591 -22.85 18.39 6.56
N GLY A 592 -23.10 17.12 6.21
CA GLY A 592 -22.16 16.01 6.42
C GLY A 592 -21.92 15.63 7.90
N LEU A 593 -22.58 16.31 8.83
CA LEU A 593 -22.55 16.02 10.28
C LEU A 593 -23.56 14.94 10.69
N TYR A 594 -24.58 14.71 9.85
CA TYR A 594 -25.62 13.73 10.08
C TYR A 594 -25.63 12.71 8.95
N THR A 595 -25.80 11.45 9.32
CA THR A 595 -25.95 10.29 8.44
C THR A 595 -27.40 9.81 8.46
N GLU A 596 -27.79 8.99 7.49
CA GLU A 596 -29.17 8.48 7.40
C GLU A 596 -29.61 7.68 8.63
N ASP A 597 -28.65 7.14 9.39
CA ASP A 597 -28.88 6.33 10.60
C ASP A 597 -28.99 7.16 11.89
N ASP A 598 -28.72 8.46 11.84
CA ASP A 598 -28.75 9.31 13.03
C ASP A 598 -30.16 9.49 13.58
N ALA A 599 -30.26 9.58 14.91
CA ALA A 599 -31.54 9.65 15.62
C ALA A 599 -32.41 10.83 15.17
N VAL A 600 -31.79 11.96 14.82
CA VAL A 600 -32.46 13.16 14.33
C VAL A 600 -33.08 12.93 12.95
N ILE A 601 -32.34 12.31 12.02
CA ILE A 601 -32.83 11.99 10.67
C ILE A 601 -33.94 10.93 10.74
N ARG A 602 -33.83 9.95 11.65
CA ARG A 602 -34.89 8.97 11.90
C ARG A 602 -36.17 9.59 12.47
N ALA A 603 -36.06 10.56 13.38
CA ALA A 603 -37.22 11.29 13.90
C ALA A 603 -37.93 12.11 12.81
N LEU A 604 -37.17 12.79 11.93
CA LEU A 604 -37.74 13.50 10.77
C LEU A 604 -38.41 12.53 9.78
N ASN A 605 -37.81 11.37 9.51
CA ASN A 605 -38.42 10.35 8.66
C ASN A 605 -39.73 9.81 9.26
N ALA A 606 -39.79 9.63 10.58
CA ALA A 606 -41.00 9.20 11.28
C ALA A 606 -42.11 10.27 11.18
N GLN A 607 -41.79 11.55 11.41
CA GLN A 607 -42.76 12.65 11.24
C GLN A 607 -43.25 12.79 9.79
N MET A 608 -42.35 12.64 8.81
CA MET A 608 -42.75 12.62 7.40
C MET A 608 -43.67 11.43 7.06
N ALA A 609 -43.43 10.26 7.68
CA ALA A 609 -44.28 9.08 7.49
C ALA A 609 -45.66 9.28 8.14
N GLU A 610 -45.73 9.88 9.33
CA GLU A 610 -46.99 10.20 10.01
C GLU A 610 -47.83 11.22 9.23
N GLN A 611 -47.19 12.20 8.57
CA GLN A 611 -47.89 13.18 7.73
C GLN A 611 -48.23 12.67 6.32
N GLY A 612 -47.52 11.66 5.80
CA GLY A 612 -47.80 11.07 4.49
C GLY A 612 -48.89 9.99 4.48
N VAL A 613 -49.34 9.55 5.67
CA VAL A 613 -50.41 8.53 5.84
C VAL A 613 -51.80 9.17 6.08
N ARG A 614 -51.86 10.47 6.35
CA ARG A 614 -53.10 11.26 6.39
C ARG A 614 -53.40 11.86 5.02
#